data_AF-A0A263DQC4-F1
#
_entry.id   AF-A0A263DQC4-F1
#
_cell.length_a   1.000
_cell.length_b   1.000
_cell.length_c   1.000
_cell.angle_alpha   90.00
_cell.angle_beta   90.00
_cell.angle_gamma   90.00
#
_symmetry.space_group_name_H-M   'P 1'
#
loop_
_entity.id
_entity.type
_entity.pdbx_description
1 polymer ?
#
loop_
_entity_poly.entity_id
_entity_poly.type
_entity_poly.pdbx_seq_one_letter_code
_entity_poly.pdbx_strand_id
1 'polypeptide(L)'
;MTVAGVAGGVGATTVATALGAADRGVFVGRAVDVLVCRATGDSLIRAGRAAQLVAQVTGRRPVLAVTAADAHGPSRPVTARLRLLEPHAAAVVVLPYVRRWRELAAPLDEVRGLLATPRTELPRNLRRFAGALRDLRAAVDGRSPAAARPAPGRAAPTTAPGRTP
;
A
#
# COMPACT_ATOMS: atom_id res chain seq x y z
N MET A 1 1.12 -5.77 10.64
CA MET A 1 1.06 -5.19 9.28
C MET A 1 0.74 -6.29 8.28
N THR A 2 -0.15 -6.01 7.32
CA THR A 2 -0.63 -6.94 6.28
C THR A 2 -0.44 -6.36 4.88
N VAL A 3 -0.02 -7.18 3.93
CA VAL A 3 0.27 -6.76 2.55
C VAL A 3 -0.54 -7.62 1.60
N ALA A 4 -1.16 -7.02 0.58
CA ALA A 4 -1.80 -7.75 -0.50
C ALA A 4 -1.48 -7.12 -1.86
N GLY A 5 -1.41 -7.94 -2.91
CA GLY A 5 -1.27 -7.49 -4.29
C GLY A 5 -2.63 -7.22 -4.93
N VAL A 6 -2.73 -6.21 -5.78
CA VAL A 6 -3.96 -5.95 -6.57
C VAL A 6 -4.17 -6.97 -7.70
N ALA A 7 -3.14 -7.77 -8.00
CA ALA A 7 -3.14 -8.86 -8.97
C ALA A 7 -1.97 -9.82 -8.65
N GLY A 8 -1.93 -10.98 -9.33
CA GLY A 8 -0.79 -11.88 -9.26
C GLY A 8 0.48 -11.24 -9.86
N GLY A 9 1.65 -11.57 -9.31
CA GLY A 9 2.95 -11.15 -9.86
C GLY A 9 3.34 -9.69 -9.67
N VAL A 10 2.58 -8.89 -8.90
CA VAL A 10 2.89 -7.46 -8.66
C VAL A 10 4.03 -7.22 -7.65
N GLY A 11 4.57 -8.28 -7.05
CA GLY A 11 5.63 -8.20 -6.04
C GLY A 11 5.14 -8.15 -4.59
N ALA A 12 3.88 -8.54 -4.32
CA ALA A 12 3.30 -8.52 -2.98
C ALA A 12 4.14 -9.31 -1.97
N THR A 13 4.52 -10.53 -2.32
CA THR A 13 5.36 -11.41 -1.47
C THR A 13 6.73 -10.81 -1.21
N THR A 14 7.34 -10.16 -2.19
CA THR A 14 8.62 -9.45 -2.01
C THR A 14 8.49 -8.32 -1.00
N VAL A 15 7.45 -7.50 -1.14
CA VAL A 15 7.19 -6.38 -0.21
C VAL A 15 6.87 -6.88 1.19
N ALA A 16 6.02 -7.90 1.31
CA ALA A 16 5.68 -8.53 2.58
C ALA A 16 6.91 -9.09 3.29
N THR A 17 7.75 -9.83 2.55
CA THR A 17 9.01 -10.40 3.06
C THR A 17 9.96 -9.31 3.56
N ALA A 18 10.14 -8.24 2.78
CA ALA A 18 11.07 -7.17 3.14
C ALA A 18 10.64 -6.38 4.39
N LEU A 19 9.33 -6.25 4.61
CA LEU A 19 8.74 -5.56 5.74
C LEU A 19 8.53 -6.45 6.97
N GLY A 20 8.77 -7.76 6.86
CA GLY A 20 8.36 -8.72 7.89
C GLY A 20 6.85 -8.72 8.14
N ALA A 21 6.05 -8.45 7.11
CA ALA A 21 4.60 -8.34 7.18
C ALA A 21 3.91 -9.62 6.71
N ALA A 22 2.65 -9.83 7.13
CA ALA A 22 1.86 -10.97 6.69
C ALA A 22 1.40 -10.78 5.22
N ASP A 23 1.82 -11.68 4.33
CA ASP A 23 1.36 -11.73 2.94
C ASP A 23 -0.06 -12.31 2.88
N ARG A 24 -1.00 -11.56 2.32
CA ARG A 24 -2.41 -11.96 2.12
C ARG A 24 -2.70 -12.36 0.68
N GLY A 25 -1.68 -12.48 -0.17
CA GLY A 25 -1.82 -12.85 -1.58
C GLY A 25 -2.51 -11.76 -2.38
N VAL A 26 -3.46 -12.14 -3.24
CA VAL A 26 -4.23 -11.20 -4.06
C VAL A 26 -5.37 -10.60 -3.22
N PHE A 27 -5.56 -9.29 -3.34
CA PHE A 27 -6.61 -8.57 -2.65
C PHE A 27 -8.00 -9.03 -3.09
N VAL A 28 -8.81 -9.45 -2.12
CA VAL A 28 -10.18 -9.95 -2.29
C VAL A 28 -11.21 -9.18 -1.45
N GLY A 29 -10.96 -7.88 -1.22
CA GLY A 29 -11.89 -7.01 -0.48
C GLY A 29 -11.74 -7.03 1.05
N ARG A 30 -10.69 -7.68 1.59
CA ARG A 30 -10.39 -7.70 3.03
C ARG A 30 -9.53 -6.51 3.43
N ALA A 31 -9.65 -6.05 4.67
CA ALA A 31 -8.81 -4.98 5.20
C ALA A 31 -7.32 -5.34 5.12
N VAL A 32 -6.51 -4.41 4.58
CA VAL A 32 -5.05 -4.55 4.45
C VAL A 32 -4.33 -3.23 4.70
N ASP A 33 -3.12 -3.31 5.22
CA ASP A 33 -2.28 -2.14 5.51
C ASP A 33 -1.63 -1.58 4.25
N VAL A 34 -1.14 -2.46 3.37
CA VAL A 34 -0.47 -2.09 2.12
C VAL A 34 -1.07 -2.84 0.95
N LEU A 35 -1.40 -2.08 -0.10
CA LEU A 35 -1.74 -2.62 -1.41
C LEU A 35 -0.53 -2.48 -2.32
N VAL A 36 -0.14 -3.58 -2.95
CA VAL A 36 0.97 -3.63 -3.90
C VAL A 36 0.41 -3.67 -5.31
N CYS A 37 0.91 -2.78 -6.16
CA CYS A 37 0.58 -2.79 -7.58
C CYS A 37 1.86 -2.60 -8.41
N ARG A 38 1.77 -2.92 -9.71
CA ARG A 38 2.85 -2.63 -10.65
C ARG A 38 2.59 -1.29 -11.31
N ALA A 39 3.66 -0.58 -11.71
CA ALA A 39 3.62 0.69 -12.44
C ALA A 39 3.12 0.52 -13.90
N THR A 40 1.91 -0.03 -14.08
CA THR A 40 1.25 -0.31 -15.36
C THR A 40 -0.19 0.19 -15.30
N GLY A 41 -0.77 0.58 -16.44
CA GLY A 41 -2.12 1.17 -16.48
C GLY A 41 -3.19 0.32 -15.80
N ASP A 42 -3.27 -0.98 -16.15
CA ASP A 42 -4.25 -1.90 -15.58
C ASP A 42 -4.08 -2.08 -14.06
N SER A 43 -2.84 -2.29 -13.60
CA SER A 43 -2.58 -2.50 -12.18
C SER A 43 -2.86 -1.25 -11.34
N LEU A 44 -2.66 -0.05 -11.89
CA LEU A 44 -3.00 1.22 -11.22
C LEU A 44 -4.53 1.42 -11.11
N ILE A 45 -5.29 1.07 -12.14
CA ILE A 45 -6.76 1.11 -12.09
C ILE A 45 -7.28 0.17 -11.00
N ARG A 46 -6.75 -1.06 -10.93
CA ARG A 46 -7.09 -2.02 -9.88
C ARG A 46 -6.71 -1.50 -8.49
N ALA A 47 -5.56 -0.83 -8.36
CA ALA A 47 -5.12 -0.24 -7.10
C ALA A 47 -6.07 0.86 -6.60
N GLY A 48 -6.54 1.74 -7.49
CA GLY A 48 -7.52 2.77 -7.12
C GLY A 48 -8.82 2.17 -6.57
N ARG A 49 -9.36 1.16 -7.27
CA ARG A 49 -10.58 0.44 -6.83
C ARG A 49 -10.36 -0.26 -5.49
N ALA A 50 -9.26 -0.99 -5.33
CA ALA A 50 -8.93 -1.68 -4.09
C ALA A 50 -8.74 -0.70 -2.92
N ALA A 51 -8.08 0.44 -3.13
CA ALA A 51 -7.87 1.45 -2.10
C ALA A 51 -9.18 2.06 -1.61
N GLN A 52 -10.11 2.35 -2.52
CA GLN A 52 -11.46 2.82 -2.18
C GLN A 52 -12.23 1.78 -1.35
N LEU A 53 -12.17 0.50 -1.74
CA LEU A 53 -12.81 -0.58 -0.97
C LEU A 53 -12.23 -0.71 0.43
N VAL A 54 -10.89 -0.65 0.59
CA VAL A 54 -10.26 -0.66 1.91
C VAL A 54 -10.72 0.54 2.74
N ALA A 55 -10.78 1.73 2.15
CA ALA A 55 -11.25 2.93 2.84
C ALA A 55 -12.71 2.82 3.29
N GLN A 56 -13.58 2.22 2.48
CA GLN A 56 -14.98 1.97 2.84
C GLN A 56 -15.11 0.96 3.98
N VAL A 57 -14.33 -0.13 3.95
CA VAL A 57 -14.40 -1.20 4.97
C VAL A 57 -13.79 -0.77 6.31
N THR A 58 -12.71 0.02 6.28
CA THR A 58 -11.90 0.31 7.47
C THR A 58 -12.00 1.75 7.97
N GLY A 59 -12.59 2.65 7.18
CA GLY A 59 -12.53 4.09 7.41
C GLY A 59 -11.13 4.70 7.23
N ARG A 60 -10.15 3.93 6.74
CA ARG A 60 -8.74 4.36 6.61
C ARG A 60 -8.20 4.07 5.20
N ARG A 61 -7.37 4.98 4.71
CA ARG A 61 -6.71 4.79 3.41
C ARG A 61 -5.49 3.86 3.56
N PRO A 62 -5.34 2.83 2.71
CA PRO A 62 -4.14 2.00 2.70
C PRO A 62 -2.94 2.79 2.15
N VAL A 63 -1.73 2.30 2.38
CA VAL A 63 -0.54 2.80 1.65
C VAL A 63 -0.36 1.97 0.38
N LEU A 64 -0.06 2.64 -0.74
CA LEU A 64 0.21 1.97 -2.02
C LEU A 64 1.71 1.80 -2.21
N ALA A 65 2.14 0.56 -2.40
CA ALA A 65 3.48 0.22 -2.85
C ALA A 65 3.45 -0.09 -4.35
N VAL A 66 4.13 0.73 -5.15
CA VAL A 66 4.11 0.62 -6.61
C VAL A 66 5.44 0.08 -7.10
N THR A 67 5.48 -1.17 -7.54
CA THR A 67 6.69 -1.76 -8.12
C THR A 67 6.92 -1.22 -9.53
N ALA A 68 8.11 -0.67 -9.78
CA ALA A 68 8.51 -0.26 -11.12
C ALA A 68 8.50 -1.48 -12.07
N ALA A 69 7.97 -1.30 -13.27
CA ALA A 69 7.88 -2.37 -14.26
C ALA A 69 9.25 -2.76 -14.84
N ASP A 70 10.17 -1.79 -14.89
CA ASP A 70 11.53 -1.92 -15.43
C ASP A 70 12.49 -0.93 -14.75
N ALA A 71 13.75 -0.92 -15.21
CA ALA A 71 14.81 -0.06 -14.68
C ALA A 71 14.66 1.43 -15.04
N HIS A 72 13.82 1.79 -16.02
CA HIS A 72 13.58 3.18 -16.41
C HIS A 72 12.58 3.88 -15.48
N GLY A 73 11.82 3.11 -14.69
CA GLY A 73 10.85 3.63 -13.75
C GLY A 73 9.54 4.07 -14.43
N PRO A 74 8.64 4.74 -13.68
CA PRO A 74 7.34 5.14 -14.23
C PRO A 74 7.46 6.15 -15.37
N SER A 75 6.87 5.84 -16.52
CA SER A 75 6.75 6.78 -17.63
C SER A 75 5.83 7.95 -17.28
N ARG A 76 5.89 9.07 -18.01
CA ARG A 76 5.06 10.26 -17.76
C ARG A 76 3.55 9.94 -17.64
N PRO A 77 2.93 9.11 -18.52
CA PRO A 77 1.53 8.73 -18.38
C PRO A 77 1.23 7.88 -17.12
N VAL A 78 2.21 7.11 -16.64
CA VAL A 78 2.09 6.32 -15.41
C VAL A 78 2.20 7.24 -14.20
N THR A 79 3.17 8.17 -14.20
CA THR A 79 3.33 9.21 -13.16
C THR A 79 2.08 10.06 -13.00
N ALA A 80 1.45 10.47 -14.11
CA ALA A 80 0.18 11.20 -14.06
C ALA A 80 -0.94 10.38 -13.38
N ARG A 81 -1.02 9.07 -13.65
CA ARG A 81 -1.99 8.18 -13.00
C ARG A 81 -1.68 7.95 -11.53
N LEU A 82 -0.41 7.89 -11.14
CA LEU A 82 -0.02 7.79 -9.73
C LEU A 82 -0.54 8.98 -8.91
N ARG A 83 -0.47 10.20 -9.46
CA ARG A 83 -1.02 11.40 -8.82
C ARG A 83 -2.54 11.30 -8.59
N LEU A 84 -3.27 10.65 -9.49
CA LEU A 84 -4.71 10.43 -9.33
C LEU A 84 -5.03 9.43 -8.20
N LEU A 85 -4.06 8.62 -7.77
CA LEU A 85 -4.22 7.67 -6.66
C LEU A 85 -3.93 8.30 -5.29
N GLU A 86 -3.19 9.42 -5.23
CA GLU A 86 -2.81 10.08 -3.98
C GLU A 86 -4.00 10.39 -3.06
N PRO A 87 -5.19 10.85 -3.55
CA PRO A 87 -6.35 11.09 -2.67
C PRO A 87 -6.93 9.81 -2.02
N HIS A 88 -6.72 8.65 -2.65
CA HIS A 88 -7.28 7.36 -2.21
C HIS A 88 -6.31 6.56 -1.35
N ALA A 89 -5.06 6.99 -1.24
CA ALA A 89 -4.03 6.35 -0.45
C ALA A 89 -3.60 7.24 0.72
N ALA A 90 -3.06 6.63 1.77
CA ALA A 90 -2.36 7.40 2.82
C ALA A 90 -0.97 7.86 2.33
N ALA A 91 -0.35 7.07 1.45
CA ALA A 91 0.85 7.44 0.71
C ALA A 91 0.97 6.56 -0.55
N VAL A 92 1.71 7.04 -1.54
CA VAL A 92 2.07 6.27 -2.74
C VAL A 92 3.59 6.21 -2.80
N VAL A 93 4.16 5.02 -2.67
CA VAL A 93 5.60 4.80 -2.64
C VAL A 93 6.03 3.94 -3.82
N VAL A 94 6.87 4.50 -4.69
CA VAL A 94 7.41 3.77 -5.84
C VAL A 94 8.64 2.98 -5.42
N LEU A 95 8.54 1.66 -5.54
CA LEU A 95 9.63 0.73 -5.30
C LEU A 95 10.43 0.54 -6.59
N PRO A 96 11.74 0.86 -6.60
CA PRO A 96 12.56 0.77 -7.79
C PRO A 96 12.75 -0.69 -8.22
N TYR A 97 12.95 -0.88 -9.52
CA TYR A 97 13.21 -2.20 -10.08
C TYR A 97 14.62 -2.67 -9.73
N VAL A 98 14.75 -3.90 -9.22
CA VAL A 98 16.03 -4.53 -8.89
C VAL A 98 16.29 -5.66 -9.89
N ARG A 99 17.07 -5.37 -10.94
CA ARG A 99 17.34 -6.32 -12.04
C ARG A 99 17.92 -7.65 -11.54
N ARG A 100 18.87 -7.58 -10.60
CA ARG A 100 19.60 -8.72 -10.04
C ARG A 100 18.67 -9.83 -9.54
N TRP A 101 17.52 -9.50 -8.96
CA TRP A 101 16.62 -10.50 -8.39
C TRP A 101 16.03 -11.46 -9.42
N ARG A 102 16.00 -11.08 -10.70
CA ARG A 102 15.58 -12.00 -11.77
C ARG A 102 16.63 -13.04 -12.12
N GLU A 103 17.88 -12.80 -11.75
CA GLU A 103 19.02 -13.66 -12.03
C GLU A 103 19.28 -14.63 -10.85
N LEU A 104 18.56 -14.50 -9.73
CA LEU A 104 18.72 -15.33 -8.54
C LEU A 104 17.71 -16.46 -8.50
N ALA A 105 18.16 -17.64 -8.06
CA ALA A 105 17.29 -18.78 -7.79
C ALA A 105 16.36 -18.55 -6.59
N ALA A 106 16.85 -17.87 -5.56
CA ALA A 106 16.11 -17.57 -4.33
C ALA A 106 16.15 -16.06 -4.02
N PRO A 107 15.42 -15.21 -4.77
CA PRO A 107 15.47 -13.77 -4.60
C PRO A 107 14.92 -13.31 -3.24
N LEU A 108 14.04 -14.09 -2.61
CA LEU A 108 13.45 -13.74 -1.31
C LEU A 108 14.46 -13.79 -0.16
N ASP A 109 15.58 -14.51 -0.31
CA ASP A 109 16.62 -14.57 0.72
C ASP A 109 17.39 -13.25 0.81
N GLU A 110 17.65 -12.58 -0.32
CA GLU A 110 18.27 -11.25 -0.35
C GLU A 110 17.31 -10.15 0.13
N VAL A 111 16.02 -10.37 -0.07
CA VAL A 111 14.96 -9.44 0.38
C VAL A 111 14.77 -9.53 1.89
N ARG A 112 14.95 -10.73 2.47
CA ARG A 112 14.82 -10.97 3.90
C ARG A 112 15.92 -10.21 4.66
N GLY A 113 15.52 -9.47 5.70
CA GLY A 113 16.47 -8.71 6.53
C GLY A 113 17.01 -7.43 5.89
N LEU A 114 16.57 -7.07 4.67
CA LEU A 114 17.05 -5.89 3.95
C LEU A 114 16.81 -4.56 4.70
N LEU A 115 15.79 -4.50 5.57
CA LEU A 115 15.56 -3.37 6.46
C LEU A 115 16.38 -3.41 7.77
N ALA A 116 16.81 -4.60 8.20
CA ALA A 116 17.67 -4.77 9.37
C ALA A 116 19.13 -4.37 9.07
N THR A 117 19.56 -4.49 7.82
CA THR A 117 20.91 -4.07 7.39
C THR A 117 21.00 -2.54 7.24
N PRO A 118 22.02 -1.91 7.84
CA PRO A 118 22.32 -0.49 7.63
C PRO A 118 22.50 -0.14 6.15
N ARG A 119 22.06 1.07 5.74
CA ARG A 119 22.14 1.51 4.32
C ARG A 119 23.56 1.54 3.76
N THR A 120 24.53 1.80 4.61
CA THR A 120 25.96 1.86 4.29
C THR A 120 26.53 0.49 3.93
N GLU A 121 26.01 -0.56 4.55
CA GLU A 121 26.43 -1.95 4.35
C GLU A 121 25.71 -2.62 3.18
N LEU A 122 24.57 -2.07 2.75
CA LEU A 122 23.83 -2.60 1.62
C LEU A 122 24.58 -2.40 0.28
N PRO A 123 24.54 -3.39 -0.62
CA PRO A 123 24.96 -3.24 -2.01
C PRO A 123 24.29 -2.03 -2.69
N ARG A 124 25.04 -1.29 -3.52
CA ARG A 124 24.59 -0.03 -4.14
C ARG A 124 23.26 -0.16 -4.88
N ASN A 125 23.04 -1.28 -5.55
CA ASN A 125 21.80 -1.62 -6.28
C ASN A 125 20.57 -1.76 -5.35
N LEU A 126 20.77 -2.17 -4.09
CA LEU A 126 19.68 -2.35 -3.12
C LEU A 126 19.39 -1.09 -2.30
N ARG A 127 20.33 -0.15 -2.18
CA ARG A 127 20.18 1.05 -1.33
C ARG A 127 18.96 1.90 -1.68
N ARG A 128 18.61 2.00 -2.97
CA ARG A 128 17.41 2.72 -3.43
C ARG A 128 16.14 1.98 -3.02
N PHE A 129 16.11 0.67 -3.23
CA PHE A 129 14.97 -0.17 -2.83
C PHE A 129 14.75 -0.15 -1.32
N ALA A 130 15.82 -0.32 -0.55
CA ALA A 130 15.80 -0.22 0.91
C ALA A 130 15.38 1.17 1.41
N GLY A 131 15.68 2.23 0.66
CA GLY A 131 15.19 3.57 0.94
C GLY A 131 13.67 3.64 0.82
N ALA A 132 13.15 3.26 -0.35
CA ALA A 132 11.72 3.26 -0.62
C ALA A 132 10.93 2.36 0.35
N LEU A 133 11.51 1.23 0.78
CA LEU A 133 10.88 0.41 1.82
C LEU A 133 10.84 1.06 3.21
N ARG A 134 11.86 1.84 3.58
CA ARG A 134 11.83 2.61 4.83
C ARG A 134 10.76 3.70 4.75
N ASP A 135 10.63 4.37 3.60
CA ASP A 135 9.57 5.36 3.36
C ASP A 135 8.18 4.70 3.43
N LEU A 136 8.05 3.49 2.85
CA LEU A 136 6.83 2.69 2.92
C LEU A 136 6.48 2.31 4.36
N ARG A 137 7.47 1.87 5.16
CA ARG A 137 7.30 1.53 6.57
C ARG A 137 6.91 2.76 7.40
N ALA A 138 7.60 3.88 7.20
CA ALA A 138 7.29 5.13 7.88
C ALA A 138 5.88 5.64 7.52
N ALA A 139 5.46 5.52 6.26
CA ALA A 139 4.10 5.87 5.85
C ALA A 139 3.04 4.98 6.51
N VAL A 140 3.34 3.70 6.73
CA VAL A 140 2.47 2.76 7.42
C VAL A 140 2.35 3.08 8.91
N ASP A 141 3.49 3.33 9.56
CA ASP A 141 3.56 3.62 10.99
C ASP A 141 3.00 5.03 11.30
N GLY A 142 3.18 5.98 10.38
CA GLY A 142 2.64 7.34 10.43
C GLY A 142 1.15 7.45 10.11
N ARG A 143 0.47 6.35 9.74
CA ARG A 143 -1.00 6.31 9.71
C ARG A 143 -1.52 6.34 11.14
N SER A 144 -1.57 7.54 11.70
CA SER A 144 -2.29 7.78 12.94
C SER A 144 -3.71 7.22 12.76
N PRO A 145 -4.23 6.44 13.72
CA PRO A 145 -5.59 5.97 13.65
C PRO A 145 -6.49 7.20 13.48
N ALA A 146 -7.24 7.28 12.37
CA ALA A 146 -8.30 8.27 12.26
C ALA A 146 -9.10 8.19 13.55
N ALA A 147 -9.12 9.29 14.33
CA ALA A 147 -9.92 9.40 15.53
C ALA A 147 -11.31 8.88 15.15
N ALA A 148 -11.78 7.84 15.85
CA ALA A 148 -13.06 7.24 15.56
C ALA A 148 -14.07 8.38 15.53
N ARG A 149 -14.56 8.72 14.33
CA ARG A 149 -15.59 9.74 14.19
C ARG A 149 -16.78 9.16 14.97
N PRO A 150 -17.28 9.81 16.02
CA PRO A 150 -18.44 9.30 16.71
C PRO A 150 -19.52 9.10 15.65
N ALA A 151 -20.06 7.89 15.59
CA ALA A 151 -21.19 7.59 14.72
C ALA A 151 -22.25 8.68 14.98
N PRO A 152 -22.84 9.31 13.95
CA PRO A 152 -23.93 10.24 14.18
C PRO A 152 -25.00 9.47 14.97
N GLY A 153 -25.18 9.88 16.22
CA GLY A 153 -26.13 9.27 17.14
C GLY A 153 -27.47 9.20 16.44
N ARG A 154 -28.03 8.00 16.38
CA ARG A 154 -29.41 7.78 15.94
C ARG A 154 -30.29 8.73 16.74
N ALA A 155 -30.80 9.77 16.09
CA ALA A 155 -31.71 10.71 16.71
C ALA A 155 -32.88 9.92 17.29
N ALA A 156 -33.03 9.98 18.62
CA ALA A 156 -34.20 9.45 19.29
C ALA A 156 -35.42 10.23 18.77
N PRO A 157 -36.55 9.56 18.46
CA PRO A 157 -37.77 10.27 18.08
C PRO A 157 -38.27 11.06 19.29
N THR A 158 -38.23 12.38 19.19
CA THR A 158 -38.94 13.27 20.12
C THR A 158 -40.43 13.09 19.89
N THR A 159 -41.09 12.41 20.82
CA THR A 159 -42.55 12.34 20.92
C THR A 159 -43.07 13.73 21.27
N ALA A 160 -43.78 14.36 20.33
CA ALA A 160 -44.50 15.60 20.59
C ALA A 160 -45.74 15.31 21.46
N PRO A 161 -45.98 16.02 22.58
CA PRO A 161 -47.28 15.98 23.22
C PRO A 161 -48.27 16.84 22.43
N GLY A 162 -49.35 16.20 22.00
CA GLY A 162 -50.44 16.80 21.27
C GLY A 162 -51.18 17.86 22.08
N ARG A 163 -51.68 18.86 21.35
CA ARG A 163 -52.68 19.83 21.80
C ARG A 163 -54.00 19.13 22.14
N THR A 164 -54.70 19.64 23.15
CA THR A 164 -56.13 20.09 23.19
C THR A 164 -56.78 19.72 24.53
N PRO A 165 -57.90 20.37 24.93
CA PRO A 165 -58.61 21.53 24.37
C PRO A 165 -58.51 22.81 25.20
#